data_AF-A0A7S1DTY7-F1
#
_entry.id   AF-A0A7S1DTY7-F1
#
_cell.length_a   1.000
_cell.length_b   1.000
_cell.length_c   1.000
_cell.angle_alpha   90.00
_cell.angle_beta   90.00
_cell.angle_gamma   90.00
#
_symmetry.space_group_name_H-M   'P 1'
#
loop_
_entity.id
_entity.type
_entity.pdbx_description
1 polymer ?
#
loop_
_entity_poly.entity_id
_entity_poly.type
_entity_poly.pdbx_seq_one_letter_code
_entity_poly.pdbx_strand_id
1 'polypeptide(L)'
;GGGAVTRTVEPDQPGPPRRHIPGGTHKLLGGLMGSAAPAEQPKWQDPWGGERGRVREGEAEKDQVEIDAKLEVLYGAADDWLDVWRREFDDEQHTFQSLELFCQLKMLEILNSRSLNAAGDPNRFKASVVCDMLGRLCPLAGSMGGILARIREELMRAVYVDYKDGVSPFAMKPYFVAAQASAAESKDAARERDSLLNQLAERDEKIQVQKKIIRDLREESQTAKLDAAWTRTKQNNLEVQLLQRPTGKHGMSEEAEDEMLEMQEVVRKLAFDLKSAEKLYEGAQRKVRELEHEVELANIRASAAEKEWRDASYSIDSLKKEIAILHMEMGKTHKNMERQGAHDA
;
A
#
# COMPACT_ATOMS: atom_id res chain seq x y z
N GLY A 1 41.63 -88.90 37.48
CA GLY A 1 40.40 -88.41 36.83
C GLY A 1 40.05 -87.08 37.45
N GLY A 2 40.09 -86.01 36.66
CA GLY A 2 39.80 -84.64 37.10
C GLY A 2 39.06 -83.93 35.98
N GLY A 3 37.89 -83.40 36.31
CA GLY A 3 36.92 -82.83 35.38
C GLY A 3 37.29 -81.44 34.88
N ALA A 4 36.90 -81.15 33.63
CA ALA A 4 36.97 -79.84 33.03
C ALA A 4 35.60 -79.14 33.16
N VAL A 5 35.61 -77.95 33.77
CA VAL A 5 34.47 -77.05 33.89
C VAL A 5 34.51 -76.10 32.70
N THR A 6 33.50 -76.17 31.82
CA THR A 6 33.30 -75.18 30.75
C THR A 6 32.43 -74.03 31.27
N ARG A 7 33.00 -72.83 31.27
CA ARG A 7 32.34 -71.56 31.62
C ARG A 7 31.84 -70.92 30.32
N THR A 8 30.53 -70.87 30.12
CA THR A 8 29.87 -70.13 29.03
C THR A 8 29.82 -68.65 29.38
N VAL A 9 30.31 -67.81 28.46
CA VAL A 9 30.30 -66.34 28.54
C VAL A 9 29.11 -65.84 27.70
N GLU A 10 28.26 -65.00 28.30
CA GLU A 10 27.16 -64.31 27.61
C GLU A 10 27.70 -63.20 26.67
N PRO A 11 27.02 -62.92 25.54
CA PRO A 11 27.38 -61.80 24.67
C PRO A 11 26.76 -60.48 25.15
N ASP A 12 27.61 -59.45 25.21
CA ASP A 12 27.26 -58.04 25.46
C ASP A 12 26.20 -57.50 24.48
N GLN A 13 25.19 -56.80 25.01
CA GLN A 13 24.24 -56.01 24.21
C GLN A 13 24.83 -54.64 23.86
N PRO A 14 24.65 -54.13 22.62
CA PRO A 14 25.10 -52.79 22.24
C PRO A 14 24.13 -51.71 22.76
N GLY A 15 24.65 -50.78 23.56
CA GLY A 15 23.93 -49.56 23.96
C GLY A 15 23.74 -48.57 22.80
N PRO A 16 22.81 -47.60 22.94
CA PRO A 16 22.45 -46.68 21.88
C PRO A 16 23.55 -45.62 21.61
N PRO A 17 23.67 -45.11 20.37
CA PRO A 17 24.73 -44.18 20.01
C PRO A 17 24.51 -42.81 20.63
N ARG A 18 25.49 -42.33 21.41
CA ARG A 18 25.61 -40.94 21.84
C ARG A 18 25.90 -40.07 20.62
N ARG A 19 25.00 -39.12 20.31
CA ARG A 19 25.25 -38.07 19.32
C ARG A 19 26.24 -37.06 19.89
N HIS A 20 27.47 -37.09 19.38
CA HIS A 20 28.42 -35.99 19.46
C HIS A 20 27.93 -34.85 18.56
N ILE A 21 27.69 -33.67 19.13
CA ILE A 21 27.55 -32.42 18.37
C ILE A 21 28.95 -31.80 18.28
N PRO A 22 29.59 -31.71 17.10
CA PRO A 22 30.81 -30.96 16.96
C PRO A 22 30.47 -29.47 16.82
N GLY A 23 30.96 -28.65 17.76
CA GLY A 23 31.01 -27.21 17.60
C GLY A 23 31.99 -26.84 16.47
N GLY A 24 31.43 -26.44 15.33
CA GLY A 24 32.16 -25.87 14.21
C GLY A 24 32.14 -24.35 14.27
N THR A 25 33.24 -23.76 14.71
CA THR A 25 33.54 -22.33 14.58
C THR A 25 33.93 -22.02 13.13
N HIS A 26 32.98 -21.52 12.34
CA HIS A 26 33.30 -20.90 11.05
C HIS A 26 33.67 -19.43 11.26
N LYS A 27 34.98 -19.18 11.37
CA LYS A 27 35.60 -18.00 10.74
C LYS A 27 35.73 -18.33 9.25
N LEU A 28 35.30 -17.43 8.37
CA LEU A 28 35.98 -17.06 7.12
C LEU A 28 35.20 -15.92 6.43
N LEU A 29 35.96 -14.85 6.12
CA LEU A 29 35.84 -13.97 4.96
C LEU A 29 34.50 -13.20 4.80
N GLY A 30 34.45 -11.88 5.01
CA GLY A 30 35.32 -10.93 4.33
C GLY A 30 34.84 -10.69 2.91
N GLY A 31 33.60 -10.21 2.76
CA GLY A 31 32.99 -9.79 1.50
C GLY A 31 32.44 -8.37 1.67
N LEU A 32 33.17 -7.41 1.11
CA LEU A 32 32.81 -6.00 0.99
C LEU A 32 31.41 -5.86 0.35
N MET A 33 30.39 -5.59 1.15
CA MET A 33 29.26 -4.79 0.71
C MET A 33 29.46 -3.39 1.26
N GLY A 34 29.98 -2.51 0.40
CA GLY A 34 29.92 -1.08 0.63
C GLY A 34 28.46 -0.69 0.81
N SER A 35 28.11 -0.32 2.04
CA SER A 35 26.93 0.47 2.34
C SER A 35 27.09 1.78 1.58
N ALA A 36 26.49 1.85 0.39
CA ALA A 36 26.25 3.13 -0.25
C ALA A 36 25.31 3.88 0.69
N ALA A 37 25.86 4.88 1.38
CA ALA A 37 25.07 5.86 2.10
C ALA A 37 23.94 6.31 1.18
N PRO A 38 22.67 6.37 1.66
CA PRO A 38 21.59 6.90 0.85
C PRO A 38 22.03 8.30 0.43
N ALA A 39 22.17 8.51 -0.89
CA ALA A 39 22.44 9.82 -1.43
C ALA A 39 21.37 10.76 -0.87
N GLU A 40 21.80 11.73 -0.07
CA GLU A 40 20.94 12.79 0.45
C GLU A 40 20.23 13.39 -0.76
N GLN A 41 18.93 13.13 -0.88
CA GLN A 41 18.11 13.82 -1.84
C GLN A 41 18.25 15.32 -1.56
N PRO A 42 18.49 16.16 -2.57
CA PRO A 42 18.51 17.60 -2.35
C PRO A 42 17.17 17.98 -1.72
N LYS A 43 17.22 18.45 -0.48
CA LYS A 43 16.10 19.13 0.17
C LYS A 43 15.73 20.29 -0.76
N TRP A 44 14.66 20.13 -1.51
CA TRP A 44 13.97 21.24 -2.14
C TRP A 44 13.51 22.14 -0.99
N GLN A 45 14.30 23.17 -0.70
CA GLN A 45 13.86 24.29 0.10
C GLN A 45 12.75 24.95 -0.70
N ASP A 46 11.52 24.75 -0.22
CA ASP A 46 10.37 25.47 -0.71
C ASP A 46 10.65 26.98 -0.55
N PRO A 47 10.80 27.76 -1.63
CA PRO A 47 11.14 29.18 -1.55
C PRO A 47 10.02 30.02 -0.92
N TRP A 48 8.89 29.39 -0.58
CA TRP A 48 7.72 29.98 0.06
C TRP A 48 7.60 29.64 1.55
N GLY A 49 8.62 29.01 2.16
CA GLY A 49 8.68 28.63 3.57
C GLY A 49 8.80 29.81 4.53
N GLY A 50 7.76 30.63 4.62
CA GLY A 50 7.58 31.56 5.74
C GLY A 50 7.16 30.78 6.99
N GLU A 51 7.92 30.93 8.07
CA GLU A 51 7.56 30.51 9.43
C GLU A 51 6.18 31.11 9.79
N ARG A 52 5.11 30.35 9.56
CA ARG A 52 3.80 30.63 10.13
C ARG A 52 3.58 29.72 11.32
N GLY A 53 3.35 30.39 12.44
CA GLY A 53 3.23 29.80 13.77
C GLY A 53 2.26 28.63 13.81
N ARG A 54 2.60 27.69 14.68
CA ARG A 54 1.83 26.53 15.09
C ARG A 54 0.54 26.99 15.79
N VAL A 55 -0.43 27.47 15.02
CA VAL A 55 -1.78 27.80 15.48
C VAL A 55 -2.66 26.59 15.18
N ARG A 56 -3.31 26.08 16.24
CA ARG A 56 -4.35 25.04 16.29
C ARG A 56 -4.83 24.53 14.92
N GLU A 57 -4.20 23.47 14.43
CA GLU A 57 -4.52 22.82 13.15
C GLU A 57 -6.00 22.38 13.06
N GLY A 58 -6.65 22.06 14.18
CA GLY A 58 -8.04 21.57 14.18
C GLY A 58 -9.15 22.63 14.03
N GLU A 59 -8.88 23.91 14.33
CA GLU A 59 -9.88 24.99 14.15
C GLU A 59 -9.72 25.61 12.75
N ALA A 60 -8.50 25.79 12.27
CA ALA A 60 -8.22 26.30 10.93
C ALA A 60 -8.65 25.33 9.81
N GLU A 61 -8.56 24.02 10.04
CA GLU A 61 -9.02 23.02 9.06
C GLU A 61 -10.55 22.98 8.95
N LYS A 62 -11.27 23.23 10.05
CA LYS A 62 -12.73 23.38 10.05
C LYS A 62 -13.17 24.66 9.33
N ASP A 63 -12.49 25.78 9.60
CA ASP A 63 -12.79 27.05 8.94
C ASP A 63 -12.46 27.00 7.44
N GLN A 64 -11.38 26.31 7.05
CA GLN A 64 -11.04 26.11 5.64
C GLN A 64 -12.04 25.20 4.93
N VAL A 65 -12.49 24.11 5.55
CA VAL A 65 -13.55 23.25 4.99
C VAL A 65 -14.88 23.99 4.90
N GLU A 66 -15.21 24.87 5.84
CA GLU A 66 -16.42 25.70 5.77
C GLU A 66 -16.32 26.80 4.70
N ILE A 67 -15.14 27.40 4.50
CA ILE A 67 -14.86 28.34 3.42
C ILE A 67 -14.91 27.62 2.08
N ASP A 68 -14.26 26.47 1.95
CA ASP A 68 -14.23 25.69 0.71
C ASP A 68 -15.62 25.13 0.38
N ALA A 69 -16.43 24.72 1.36
CA ALA A 69 -17.83 24.33 1.15
C ALA A 69 -18.72 25.54 0.77
N LYS A 70 -18.49 26.72 1.37
CA LYS A 70 -19.19 27.96 0.97
C LYS A 70 -18.78 28.41 -0.44
N LEU A 71 -17.51 28.24 -0.78
CA LEU A 71 -16.99 28.49 -2.12
C LEU A 71 -17.50 27.43 -3.11
N GLU A 72 -17.61 26.15 -2.75
CA GLU A 72 -18.22 25.10 -3.59
C GLU A 72 -19.72 25.31 -3.78
N VAL A 73 -20.44 25.83 -2.79
CA VAL A 73 -21.85 26.20 -2.94
C VAL A 73 -21.99 27.45 -3.81
N LEU A 74 -21.08 28.43 -3.66
CA LEU A 74 -21.00 29.59 -4.55
C LEU A 74 -20.57 29.19 -5.96
N TYR A 75 -19.63 28.26 -6.13
CA TYR A 75 -19.07 27.88 -7.43
C TYR A 75 -19.75 26.65 -8.06
N GLY A 76 -20.61 25.93 -7.34
CA GLY A 76 -21.43 24.83 -7.83
C GLY A 76 -22.79 25.31 -8.35
N ALA A 77 -23.30 26.42 -7.80
CA ALA A 77 -24.26 27.31 -8.44
C ALA A 77 -23.57 28.41 -9.29
N ALA A 78 -22.29 28.19 -9.70
CA ALA A 78 -21.39 29.22 -10.22
C ALA A 78 -21.92 30.01 -11.39
N ASP A 79 -22.49 29.30 -12.36
CA ASP A 79 -22.71 29.90 -13.66
C ASP A 79 -23.80 30.96 -13.57
N ASP A 80 -24.84 30.73 -12.75
CA ASP A 80 -25.94 31.67 -12.57
C ASP A 80 -25.48 32.98 -11.90
N TRP A 81 -24.67 32.94 -10.84
CA TRP A 81 -24.21 34.18 -10.18
C TRP A 81 -23.12 34.89 -10.98
N LEU A 82 -22.22 34.15 -11.67
CA LEU A 82 -21.22 34.75 -12.54
C LEU A 82 -21.86 35.46 -13.73
N ASP A 83 -22.96 34.92 -14.23
CA ASP A 83 -23.72 35.53 -15.32
C ASP A 83 -24.60 36.69 -14.84
N VAL A 84 -25.09 36.66 -13.60
CA VAL A 84 -25.70 37.84 -12.95
C VAL A 84 -24.64 38.93 -12.75
N TRP A 85 -23.50 38.59 -12.16
CA TRP A 85 -22.41 39.54 -11.94
C TRP A 85 -21.91 40.13 -13.26
N ARG A 86 -21.77 39.31 -14.32
CA ARG A 86 -21.37 39.80 -15.64
C ARG A 86 -22.40 40.76 -16.25
N ARG A 87 -23.70 40.45 -16.11
CA ARG A 87 -24.77 41.36 -16.55
C ARG A 87 -24.73 42.68 -15.78
N GLU A 88 -24.66 42.62 -14.45
CA GLU A 88 -24.54 43.81 -13.61
C GLU A 88 -23.27 44.61 -13.95
N PHE A 89 -22.16 43.93 -14.21
CA PHE A 89 -20.90 44.54 -14.61
C PHE A 89 -21.02 45.25 -15.97
N ASP A 90 -21.66 44.62 -16.96
CA ASP A 90 -21.88 45.22 -18.27
C ASP A 90 -22.88 46.40 -18.19
N ASP A 91 -23.94 46.28 -17.38
CA ASP A 91 -24.91 47.35 -17.13
C ASP A 91 -24.25 48.55 -16.45
N GLU A 92 -23.43 48.29 -15.42
CA GLU A 92 -22.67 49.32 -14.72
C GLU A 92 -21.69 50.02 -15.64
N GLN A 93 -21.03 49.31 -16.57
CA GLN A 93 -20.10 49.91 -17.52
C GLN A 93 -20.73 51.07 -18.28
N HIS A 94 -22.02 50.97 -18.65
CA HIS A 94 -22.74 52.02 -19.37
C HIS A 94 -23.04 53.27 -18.53
N THR A 95 -22.89 53.20 -17.21
CA THR A 95 -23.10 54.34 -16.30
C THR A 95 -21.85 55.23 -16.16
N PHE A 96 -20.67 54.75 -16.55
CA PHE A 96 -19.42 55.48 -16.44
C PHE A 96 -19.13 56.35 -17.67
N GLN A 97 -18.51 57.51 -17.44
CA GLN A 97 -18.13 58.43 -18.53
C GLN A 97 -16.98 57.91 -19.40
N SER A 98 -16.14 57.02 -18.86
CA SER A 98 -15.01 56.40 -19.56
C SER A 98 -14.87 54.94 -19.16
N LEU A 99 -14.66 54.07 -20.15
CA LEU A 99 -14.37 52.66 -19.97
C LEU A 99 -13.05 52.45 -19.20
N GLU A 100 -12.07 53.32 -19.39
CA GLU A 100 -10.78 53.26 -18.67
C GLU A 100 -10.98 53.48 -17.18
N LEU A 101 -11.77 54.50 -16.82
CA LEU A 101 -12.10 54.81 -15.44
C LEU A 101 -12.89 53.67 -14.79
N PHE A 102 -13.86 53.10 -15.52
CA PHE A 102 -14.60 51.92 -15.07
C PHE A 102 -13.68 50.74 -14.78
N CYS A 103 -12.82 50.35 -15.75
CA CYS A 103 -11.87 49.25 -15.57
C CYS A 103 -10.93 49.52 -14.39
N GLN A 104 -10.40 50.74 -14.24
CA GLN A 104 -9.53 51.11 -13.13
C GLN A 104 -10.22 50.94 -11.77
N LEU A 105 -11.42 51.50 -11.61
CA LEU A 105 -12.18 51.43 -10.36
C LEU A 105 -12.58 50.00 -10.02
N LYS A 106 -13.01 49.23 -11.01
CA LYS A 106 -13.39 47.83 -10.81
C LYS A 106 -12.21 46.92 -10.53
N MET A 107 -11.06 47.11 -11.19
CA MET A 107 -9.83 46.40 -10.79
C MET A 107 -9.46 46.72 -9.34
N LEU A 108 -9.52 48.00 -8.94
CA LEU A 108 -9.22 48.39 -7.56
C LEU A 108 -10.21 47.77 -6.56
N GLU A 109 -11.50 47.76 -6.88
CA GLU A 109 -12.54 47.12 -6.05
C GLU A 109 -12.24 45.63 -5.85
N ILE A 110 -11.93 44.92 -6.94
CA ILE A 110 -11.73 43.47 -6.94
C ILE A 110 -10.39 43.08 -6.29
N LEU A 111 -9.32 43.83 -6.55
CA LEU A 111 -8.01 43.59 -5.95
C LEU A 111 -7.98 43.93 -4.45
N ASN A 112 -8.75 44.93 -4.01
CA ASN A 112 -8.85 45.30 -2.59
C ASN A 112 -9.98 44.56 -1.85
N SER A 113 -10.75 43.72 -2.53
CA SER A 113 -11.84 42.96 -1.91
C SER A 113 -11.31 42.02 -0.83
N ARG A 114 -11.73 42.26 0.42
CA ARG A 114 -11.32 41.45 1.57
C ARG A 114 -11.74 39.99 1.43
N SER A 115 -12.93 39.73 0.88
CA SER A 115 -13.43 38.37 0.69
C SER A 115 -12.60 37.60 -0.35
N LEU A 116 -12.25 38.26 -1.46
CA LEU A 116 -11.40 37.65 -2.50
C LEU A 116 -9.95 37.49 -2.04
N ASN A 117 -9.45 38.37 -1.17
CA ASN A 117 -8.12 38.26 -0.56
C ASN A 117 -8.06 37.16 0.51
N ALA A 118 -9.16 36.92 1.23
CA ALA A 118 -9.25 35.83 2.20
C ALA A 118 -9.20 34.45 1.53
N ALA A 119 -9.65 34.34 0.27
CA ALA A 119 -9.55 33.10 -0.52
C ALA A 119 -8.09 32.76 -0.94
N GLY A 120 -7.13 33.67 -0.70
CA GLY A 120 -5.73 33.47 -1.07
C GLY A 120 -5.42 33.80 -2.53
N ASP A 121 -4.12 33.97 -2.80
CA ASP A 121 -3.60 34.14 -4.15
C ASP A 121 -2.79 32.89 -4.55
N PRO A 122 -2.85 32.45 -5.82
CA PRO A 122 -3.63 33.03 -6.93
C PRO A 122 -5.14 32.72 -6.86
N ASN A 123 -5.98 33.65 -7.32
CA ASN A 123 -7.44 33.53 -7.30
C ASN A 123 -8.04 33.46 -8.73
N ARG A 124 -8.89 32.47 -9.00
CA ARG A 124 -9.53 32.25 -10.33
C ARG A 124 -10.31 33.47 -10.79
N PHE A 125 -11.21 33.97 -9.95
CA PHE A 125 -12.08 35.08 -10.29
C PHE A 125 -11.28 36.36 -10.58
N LYS A 126 -10.30 36.71 -9.73
CA LYS A 126 -9.42 37.86 -9.97
C LYS A 126 -8.68 37.74 -11.30
N ALA A 127 -8.14 36.56 -11.61
CA ALA A 127 -7.43 36.32 -12.87
C ALA A 127 -8.36 36.50 -14.07
N SER A 128 -9.58 35.95 -14.03
CA SER A 128 -10.58 36.10 -15.09
C SER A 128 -10.99 37.56 -15.31
N VAL A 129 -11.24 38.31 -14.24
CA VAL A 129 -11.58 39.74 -14.29
C VAL A 129 -10.46 40.54 -14.96
N VAL A 130 -9.21 40.38 -14.51
CA VAL A 130 -8.06 41.14 -15.05
C VAL A 130 -7.90 40.84 -16.54
N CYS A 131 -8.04 39.57 -16.93
CA CYS A 131 -7.96 39.15 -18.32
C CYS A 131 -9.10 39.69 -19.21
N ASP A 132 -10.31 39.79 -18.65
CA ASP A 132 -11.47 40.38 -19.34
C ASP A 132 -11.28 41.88 -19.53
N MET A 133 -10.92 42.60 -18.46
CA MET A 133 -10.68 44.04 -18.49
C MET A 133 -9.54 44.42 -19.43
N LEU A 134 -8.45 43.64 -19.44
CA LEU A 134 -7.38 43.84 -20.42
C LEU A 134 -7.93 43.79 -21.85
N GLY A 135 -8.88 42.89 -22.13
CA GLY A 135 -9.53 42.80 -23.44
C GLY A 135 -10.35 44.02 -23.79
N ARG A 136 -11.10 44.56 -22.82
CA ARG A 136 -11.92 45.76 -22.98
C ARG A 136 -11.08 47.03 -23.18
N LEU A 137 -9.87 47.08 -22.61
CA LEU A 137 -8.94 48.19 -22.76
C LEU A 137 -8.19 48.19 -24.11
N CYS A 138 -8.05 47.03 -24.77
CA CYS A 138 -7.30 46.94 -26.03
C CYS A 138 -7.80 47.92 -27.11
N PRO A 139 -9.11 48.04 -27.41
CA PRO A 139 -9.61 48.99 -28.41
C PRO A 139 -9.35 50.46 -28.06
N LEU A 140 -9.19 50.80 -26.78
CA LEU A 140 -8.99 52.19 -26.33
C LEU A 140 -7.56 52.68 -26.54
N ALA A 141 -6.60 51.76 -26.66
CA ALA A 141 -5.18 52.08 -26.83
C ALA A 141 -4.81 52.65 -28.21
N GLY A 142 -5.79 52.96 -29.06
CA GLY A 142 -5.58 53.57 -30.38
C GLY A 142 -4.70 52.70 -31.28
N SER A 143 -3.58 53.25 -31.75
CA SER A 143 -2.64 52.55 -32.64
C SER A 143 -2.00 51.31 -32.01
N MET A 144 -1.98 51.21 -30.68
CA MET A 144 -1.40 50.06 -29.96
C MET A 144 -2.41 48.94 -29.70
N GLY A 145 -3.70 49.13 -30.02
CA GLY A 145 -4.75 48.19 -29.65
C GLY A 145 -4.55 46.77 -30.19
N GLY A 146 -4.06 46.64 -31.42
CA GLY A 146 -3.75 45.34 -32.01
C GLY A 146 -2.61 44.60 -31.29
N ILE A 147 -1.57 45.32 -30.88
CA ILE A 147 -0.44 44.75 -30.12
C ILE A 147 -0.91 44.30 -28.74
N LEU A 148 -1.70 45.12 -28.04
CA LEU A 148 -2.24 44.75 -26.72
C LEU A 148 -3.20 43.56 -26.79
N ALA A 149 -4.05 43.49 -27.82
CA ALA A 149 -4.91 42.34 -28.06
C ALA A 149 -4.09 41.06 -28.23
N ARG A 150 -2.98 41.14 -28.97
CA ARG A 150 -2.08 40.00 -29.15
C ARG A 150 -1.38 39.59 -27.85
N ILE A 151 -0.88 40.56 -27.07
CA ILE A 151 -0.27 40.29 -25.76
C ILE A 151 -1.29 39.60 -24.83
N ARG A 152 -2.55 40.06 -24.83
CA ARG A 152 -3.62 39.44 -24.08
C ARG A 152 -3.84 37.98 -24.47
N GLU A 153 -3.91 37.66 -25.76
CA GLU A 153 -4.09 36.28 -26.23
C GLU A 153 -2.99 35.35 -25.70
N GLU A 154 -1.73 35.78 -25.78
CA GLU A 154 -0.61 34.97 -25.28
C GLU A 154 -0.61 34.87 -23.74
N LEU A 155 -1.00 35.95 -23.03
CA LEU A 155 -1.20 35.90 -21.57
C LEU A 155 -2.30 34.90 -21.19
N MET A 156 -3.41 34.88 -21.93
CA MET A 156 -4.50 33.93 -21.72
C MET A 156 -4.04 32.49 -21.92
N ARG A 157 -3.25 32.22 -22.98
CA ARG A 157 -2.65 30.89 -23.20
C ARG A 157 -1.70 30.48 -22.10
N ALA A 158 -0.95 31.42 -21.52
CA ALA A 158 -0.04 31.15 -20.43
C ALA A 158 -0.74 30.88 -19.09
N VAL A 159 -1.92 31.48 -18.87
CA VAL A 159 -2.66 31.38 -17.59
C VAL A 159 -3.66 30.23 -17.57
N TYR A 160 -4.25 29.86 -18.71
CA TYR A 160 -5.35 28.89 -18.79
C TYR A 160 -4.94 27.58 -19.46
N VAL A 161 -5.35 26.45 -18.87
CA VAL A 161 -5.05 25.10 -19.37
C VAL A 161 -5.85 24.76 -20.62
N ASP A 162 -7.09 25.22 -20.64
CA ASP A 162 -8.12 24.92 -21.63
C ASP A 162 -8.43 26.13 -22.51
N TYR A 163 -7.41 26.93 -22.82
CA TYR A 163 -7.55 28.13 -23.62
C TYR A 163 -8.26 27.86 -24.94
N LYS A 164 -9.27 28.68 -25.24
CA LYS A 164 -10.03 28.67 -26.50
C LYS A 164 -10.23 30.09 -26.99
N ASP A 165 -9.93 30.32 -28.26
CA ASP A 165 -10.12 31.61 -28.91
C ASP A 165 -11.60 32.05 -28.83
N GLY A 166 -11.84 33.31 -28.49
CA GLY A 166 -13.18 33.88 -28.38
C GLY A 166 -13.99 33.44 -27.15
N VAL A 167 -13.46 32.58 -26.29
CA VAL A 167 -14.13 32.15 -25.06
C VAL A 167 -13.81 33.12 -23.92
N SER A 168 -14.82 33.37 -23.08
CA SER A 168 -14.69 34.23 -21.90
C SER A 168 -13.66 33.66 -20.90
N PRO A 169 -12.77 34.49 -20.31
CA PRO A 169 -11.84 34.09 -19.26
C PRO A 169 -12.49 33.39 -18.05
N PHE A 170 -13.76 33.69 -17.79
CA PHE A 170 -14.51 33.10 -16.68
C PHE A 170 -14.88 31.61 -16.94
N ALA A 171 -15.06 31.24 -18.22
CA ALA A 171 -15.42 29.89 -18.62
C ALA A 171 -14.21 28.95 -18.74
N MET A 172 -12.99 29.49 -18.65
CA MET A 172 -11.75 28.73 -18.74
C MET A 172 -11.17 28.43 -17.35
N LYS A 173 -10.37 27.36 -17.25
CA LYS A 173 -9.71 26.88 -16.04
C LYS A 173 -8.24 27.32 -15.99
N PRO A 174 -7.84 28.17 -15.03
CA PRO A 174 -6.44 28.55 -14.86
C PRO A 174 -5.54 27.38 -14.45
N TYR A 175 -4.25 27.42 -14.82
CA TYR A 175 -3.23 26.42 -14.47
C TYR A 175 -3.13 26.18 -12.96
N PHE A 176 -3.16 27.23 -12.15
CA PHE A 176 -3.02 27.09 -10.70
C PHE A 176 -4.20 26.34 -10.06
N VAL A 177 -5.42 26.46 -10.61
CA VAL A 177 -6.58 25.69 -10.15
C VAL A 177 -6.42 24.21 -10.52
N ALA A 178 -5.94 23.92 -11.73
CA ALA A 178 -5.65 22.56 -12.16
C ALA A 178 -4.51 21.93 -11.33
N ALA A 179 -3.47 22.69 -11.02
CA ALA A 179 -2.35 22.26 -10.19
C ALA A 179 -2.78 21.98 -8.74
N GLN A 180 -3.64 22.82 -8.17
CA GLN A 180 -4.18 22.60 -6.82
C GLN A 180 -5.03 21.32 -6.76
N ALA A 181 -5.92 21.10 -7.74
CA ALA A 181 -6.70 19.87 -7.84
C ALA A 181 -5.80 18.63 -7.96
N SER A 182 -4.80 18.68 -8.84
CA SER A 182 -3.83 17.58 -9.01
C SER A 182 -3.01 17.31 -7.74
N ALA A 183 -2.63 18.35 -7.00
CA ALA A 183 -1.93 18.21 -5.74
C ALA A 183 -2.81 17.56 -4.65
N ALA A 184 -4.11 17.86 -4.63
CA ALA A 184 -5.06 17.21 -3.73
C ALA A 184 -5.22 15.72 -4.08
N GLU A 185 -5.45 15.40 -5.36
CA GLU A 185 -5.53 14.03 -5.86
C GLU A 185 -4.26 13.23 -5.52
N SER A 186 -3.08 13.84 -5.68
CA SER A 186 -1.81 13.21 -5.33
C SER A 186 -1.68 12.91 -3.83
N LYS A 187 -2.24 13.76 -2.96
CA LYS A 187 -2.24 13.53 -1.50
C LYS A 187 -3.18 12.37 -1.14
N ASP A 188 -4.35 12.32 -1.76
CA ASP A 188 -5.32 11.25 -1.50
C ASP A 188 -4.81 9.90 -2.02
N ALA A 189 -4.19 9.88 -3.20
CA ALA A 189 -3.51 8.69 -3.71
C ALA A 189 -2.37 8.21 -2.78
N ALA A 190 -1.62 9.14 -2.17
CA ALA A 190 -0.59 8.79 -1.19
C ALA A 190 -1.19 8.17 0.09
N ARG A 191 -2.30 8.73 0.60
CA ARG A 191 -3.03 8.18 1.75
C ARG A 191 -3.58 6.79 1.48
N GLU A 192 -4.16 6.58 0.29
CA GLU A 192 -4.67 5.27 -0.12
C GLU A 192 -3.54 4.25 -0.21
N ARG A 193 -2.41 4.61 -0.83
CA ARG A 193 -1.22 3.75 -0.89
C ARG A 193 -0.75 3.35 0.52
N ASP A 194 -0.65 4.29 1.43
CA ASP A 194 -0.19 4.01 2.80
C ASP A 194 -1.20 3.12 3.56
N SER A 195 -2.50 3.28 3.33
CA SER A 195 -3.54 2.37 3.84
C SER A 195 -3.38 0.95 3.31
N LEU A 196 -3.14 0.79 2.01
CA LEU A 196 -2.93 -0.52 1.39
C LEU A 196 -1.65 -1.20 1.89
N LEU A 197 -0.57 -0.45 2.09
CA LEU A 197 0.67 -0.98 2.67
C LEU A 197 0.46 -1.51 4.10
N ASN A 198 -0.33 -0.81 4.92
CA ASN A 198 -0.68 -1.29 6.26
C ASN A 198 -1.50 -2.59 6.20
N GLN A 199 -2.48 -2.68 5.29
CA GLN A 199 -3.26 -3.90 5.10
C GLN A 199 -2.41 -5.09 4.64
N LEU A 200 -1.40 -4.85 3.79
CA LEU A 200 -0.45 -5.88 3.38
C LEU A 200 0.39 -6.36 4.56
N ALA A 201 0.92 -5.44 5.37
CA ALA A 201 1.70 -5.77 6.56
C ALA A 201 0.89 -6.63 7.56
N GLU A 202 -0.38 -6.29 7.81
CA GLU A 202 -1.28 -7.09 8.66
C GLU A 202 -1.53 -8.49 8.10
N ARG A 203 -1.68 -8.61 6.78
CA ARG A 203 -1.88 -9.92 6.13
C ARG A 203 -0.61 -10.76 6.20
N ASP A 204 0.56 -10.17 6.03
CA ASP A 204 1.83 -10.87 6.18
C ASP A 204 2.04 -11.38 7.60
N GLU A 205 1.68 -10.59 8.62
CA GLU A 205 1.72 -11.03 10.02
C GLU A 205 0.81 -12.25 10.24
N LYS A 206 -0.43 -12.21 9.73
CA LYS A 206 -1.37 -13.34 9.81
C LYS A 206 -0.81 -14.60 9.13
N ILE A 207 -0.19 -14.46 7.97
CA ILE A 207 0.47 -15.57 7.26
C ILE A 207 1.62 -16.15 8.11
N GLN A 208 2.43 -15.30 8.75
CA GLN A 208 3.52 -15.76 9.62
C GLN A 208 2.98 -16.53 10.84
N VAL A 209 1.92 -16.04 11.47
CA VAL A 209 1.24 -16.73 12.57
C VAL A 209 0.70 -18.09 12.12
N GLN A 210 0.02 -18.15 10.97
CA GLN A 210 -0.48 -19.41 10.40
C GLN A 210 0.66 -20.40 10.10
N LYS A 211 1.77 -19.93 9.51
CA LYS A 211 2.95 -20.77 9.26
C LYS A 211 3.55 -21.34 10.56
N LYS A 212 3.55 -20.56 11.64
CA LYS A 212 3.99 -21.04 12.95
C LYS A 212 3.05 -22.12 13.48
N ILE A 213 1.74 -21.89 13.46
CA ILE A 213 0.73 -22.89 13.88
C ILE A 213 0.89 -24.21 13.10
N ILE A 214 1.09 -24.14 11.78
CA ILE A 214 1.32 -25.35 10.96
C ILE A 214 2.58 -26.09 11.41
N ARG A 215 3.67 -25.37 11.74
CA ARG A 215 4.90 -25.99 12.23
C ARG A 215 4.65 -26.70 13.56
N ASP A 216 4.03 -26.01 14.51
CA ASP A 216 3.74 -26.54 15.85
C ASP A 216 2.83 -27.79 15.75
N LEU A 217 1.78 -27.74 14.92
CA LEU A 217 0.91 -28.90 14.66
C LEU A 217 1.63 -30.08 13.99
N ARG A 218 2.61 -29.82 13.12
CA ARG A 218 3.43 -30.88 12.51
C ARG A 218 4.34 -31.53 13.55
N GLU A 219 4.89 -30.77 14.48
CA GLU A 219 5.69 -31.28 15.59
C GLU A 219 4.82 -32.13 16.54
N GLU A 220 3.65 -31.63 16.94
CA GLU A 220 2.67 -32.39 17.75
C GLU A 220 2.19 -33.67 17.05
N SER A 221 1.96 -33.60 15.74
CA SER A 221 1.59 -34.78 14.95
C SER A 221 2.71 -35.83 14.93
N GLN A 222 3.98 -35.41 14.86
CA GLN A 222 5.12 -36.32 14.92
C GLN A 222 5.29 -36.97 16.29
N THR A 223 5.15 -36.21 17.39
CA THR A 223 5.23 -36.76 18.74
C THR A 223 4.10 -37.76 19.01
N ALA A 224 2.86 -37.42 18.66
CA ALA A 224 1.72 -38.33 18.78
C ALA A 224 1.91 -39.63 17.99
N LYS A 225 2.52 -39.56 16.80
CA LYS A 225 2.84 -40.75 15.99
C LYS A 225 3.88 -41.65 16.66
N LEU A 226 4.91 -41.06 17.29
CA LEU A 226 5.91 -41.82 18.03
C LEU A 226 5.32 -42.45 19.30
N ASP A 227 4.47 -41.73 20.03
CA ASP A 227 3.78 -42.25 21.22
C ASP A 227 2.85 -43.41 20.87
N ALA A 228 2.10 -43.31 19.77
CA ALA A 228 1.26 -44.39 19.26
C ALA A 228 2.10 -45.61 18.86
N ALA A 229 3.24 -45.42 18.20
CA ALA A 229 4.15 -46.51 17.83
C ALA A 229 4.75 -47.21 19.07
N TRP A 230 5.14 -46.43 20.09
CA TRP A 230 5.64 -46.96 21.35
C TRP A 230 4.57 -47.75 22.10
N THR A 231 3.35 -47.21 22.16
CA THR A 231 2.19 -47.85 22.80
C THR A 231 1.82 -49.16 22.12
N ARG A 232 1.80 -49.18 20.78
CA ARG A 232 1.58 -50.40 19.98
C ARG A 232 2.66 -51.45 20.23
N THR A 233 3.93 -51.05 20.37
CA THR A 233 5.02 -51.98 20.69
C THR A 233 4.84 -52.59 22.09
N LYS A 234 4.47 -51.76 23.08
CA LYS A 234 4.18 -52.22 24.44
C LYS A 234 3.00 -53.19 24.48
N GLN A 235 1.92 -52.88 23.76
CA GLN A 235 0.76 -53.76 23.62
C GLN A 235 1.16 -55.11 23.01
N ASN A 236 1.88 -55.13 21.89
CA ASN A 236 2.34 -56.36 21.25
C ASN A 236 3.21 -57.21 22.21
N ASN A 237 4.10 -56.59 22.99
CA ASN A 237 4.92 -57.31 23.96
C ASN A 237 4.08 -57.98 25.06
N LEU A 238 3.05 -57.29 25.57
CA LEU A 238 2.14 -57.85 26.58
C LEU A 238 1.26 -58.96 25.99
N GLU A 239 0.78 -58.82 24.75
CA GLU A 239 0.04 -59.87 24.04
C GLU A 239 0.90 -61.12 23.82
N VAL A 240 2.17 -60.95 23.45
CA VAL A 240 3.13 -62.05 23.32
C VAL A 240 3.38 -62.72 24.68
N GLN A 241 3.51 -61.96 25.78
CA GLN A 241 3.64 -62.51 27.13
C GLN A 241 2.40 -63.32 27.54
N LEU A 242 1.19 -62.82 27.24
CA LEU A 242 -0.06 -63.54 27.47
C LEU A 242 -0.12 -64.85 26.66
N LEU A 243 0.33 -64.84 25.40
CA LEU A 243 0.37 -66.01 24.53
C LEU A 243 1.43 -67.05 24.93
N GLN A 244 2.56 -66.61 25.51
CA GLN A 244 3.64 -67.48 25.97
C GLN A 244 3.39 -68.09 27.35
N ARG A 245 2.37 -67.61 28.09
CA ARG A 245 2.01 -68.18 29.40
C ARG A 245 1.43 -69.59 29.18
N PRO A 246 1.94 -70.62 29.87
CA PRO A 246 1.55 -72.01 29.61
C PRO A 246 0.05 -72.21 29.88
N THR A 247 -0.73 -72.48 28.84
CA THR A 247 -2.16 -72.84 28.93
C THR A 247 -2.38 -74.26 29.46
N GLY A 248 -1.41 -74.81 30.18
CA GLY A 248 -1.47 -76.14 30.76
C GLY A 248 -2.55 -76.21 31.82
N LYS A 249 -3.48 -77.16 31.69
CA LYS A 249 -4.63 -77.44 32.58
C LYS A 249 -4.25 -77.83 34.03
N HIS A 250 -3.01 -77.59 34.47
CA HIS A 250 -2.50 -77.90 35.80
C HIS A 250 -2.31 -76.60 36.59
N GLY A 251 -3.30 -76.31 37.44
CA GLY A 251 -3.21 -75.39 38.58
C GLY A 251 -2.38 -74.13 38.33
N MET A 252 -2.92 -73.18 37.55
CA MET A 252 -2.47 -71.79 37.69
C MET A 252 -2.78 -71.37 39.14
N SER A 253 -1.79 -70.82 39.83
CA SER A 253 -2.00 -70.18 41.12
C SER A 253 -3.09 -69.11 40.99
N GLU A 254 -3.91 -68.92 42.01
CA GLU A 254 -4.91 -67.83 42.07
C GLU A 254 -4.24 -66.46 41.80
N GLU A 255 -3.01 -66.28 42.29
CA GLU A 255 -2.16 -65.10 42.01
C GLU A 255 -1.83 -64.94 40.51
N ALA A 256 -1.64 -66.05 39.79
CA ALA A 256 -1.36 -66.01 38.35
C ALA A 256 -2.62 -65.66 37.53
N GLU A 257 -3.81 -66.06 38.00
CA GLU A 257 -5.08 -65.66 37.39
C GLU A 257 -5.36 -64.17 37.62
N ASP A 258 -5.11 -63.65 38.82
CA ASP A 258 -5.24 -62.22 39.13
C ASP A 258 -4.27 -61.35 38.32
N GLU A 259 -3.00 -61.74 38.22
CA GLU A 259 -2.03 -61.05 37.35
C GLU A 259 -2.43 -61.08 35.87
N MET A 260 -3.08 -62.17 35.43
CA MET A 260 -3.57 -62.27 34.04
C MET A 260 -4.74 -61.31 33.80
N LEU A 261 -5.66 -61.22 34.75
CA LEU A 261 -6.77 -60.27 34.68
C LEU A 261 -6.28 -58.82 34.70
N GLU A 262 -5.33 -58.48 35.58
CA GLU A 262 -4.71 -57.16 35.62
C GLU A 262 -4.01 -56.84 34.31
N MET A 263 -3.27 -57.78 33.73
CA MET A 263 -2.59 -57.60 32.45
C MET A 263 -3.58 -57.45 31.29
N GLN A 264 -4.71 -58.16 31.29
CA GLN A 264 -5.79 -57.96 30.32
C GLN A 264 -6.47 -56.58 30.46
N GLU A 265 -6.67 -56.11 31.69
CA GLU A 265 -7.17 -54.77 31.99
C GLU A 265 -6.23 -53.69 31.41
N VAL A 266 -4.91 -53.85 31.62
CA VAL A 266 -3.88 -52.95 31.10
C VAL A 266 -3.86 -52.97 29.57
N VAL A 267 -3.93 -54.14 28.92
CA VAL A 267 -4.00 -54.24 27.46
C VAL A 267 -5.25 -53.55 26.92
N ARG A 268 -6.41 -53.75 27.56
CA ARG A 268 -7.67 -53.10 27.16
C ARG A 268 -7.58 -51.58 27.27
N LYS A 269 -6.98 -51.07 28.36
CA LYS A 269 -6.76 -49.64 28.57
C LYS A 269 -5.80 -49.06 27.52
N LEU A 270 -4.67 -49.71 27.28
CA LEU A 270 -3.71 -49.27 26.26
C LEU A 270 -4.30 -49.29 24.84
N ALA A 271 -5.14 -50.28 24.51
CA ALA A 271 -5.85 -50.32 23.23
C ALA A 271 -6.85 -49.16 23.08
N PHE A 272 -7.54 -48.79 24.16
CA PHE A 272 -8.42 -47.60 24.18
C PHE A 272 -7.62 -46.31 23.99
N ASP A 273 -6.54 -46.13 24.74
CA ASP A 273 -5.67 -44.95 24.66
C ASP A 273 -5.03 -44.82 23.26
N LEU A 274 -4.59 -45.94 22.66
CA LEU A 274 -4.06 -45.98 21.29
C LEU A 274 -5.11 -45.50 20.27
N LYS A 275 -6.35 -46.00 20.37
CA LYS A 275 -7.44 -45.59 19.47
C LYS A 275 -7.80 -44.10 19.62
N SER A 276 -7.74 -43.59 20.84
CA SER A 276 -7.95 -42.17 21.13
C SER A 276 -6.84 -41.31 20.50
N ALA A 277 -5.59 -41.70 20.68
CA ALA A 277 -4.42 -41.03 20.10
C ALA A 277 -4.43 -41.06 18.55
N GLU A 278 -4.80 -42.18 17.94
CA GLU A 278 -4.94 -42.29 16.47
C GLU A 278 -6.00 -41.33 15.93
N LYS A 279 -7.14 -41.20 16.61
CA LYS A 279 -8.20 -40.26 16.22
C LYS A 279 -7.75 -38.79 16.33
N LEU A 280 -7.00 -38.45 17.38
CA LEU A 280 -6.40 -37.11 17.53
C LEU A 280 -5.39 -36.82 16.43
N TYR A 281 -4.53 -37.79 16.09
CA TYR A 281 -3.57 -37.68 15.00
C TYR A 281 -4.26 -37.45 13.65
N GLU A 282 -5.30 -38.22 13.32
CA GLU A 282 -6.08 -38.05 12.09
C GLU A 282 -6.74 -36.66 12.02
N GLY A 283 -7.28 -36.18 13.15
CA GLY A 283 -7.84 -34.83 13.29
C GLY A 283 -6.82 -33.74 13.01
N ALA A 284 -5.64 -33.83 13.64
CA ALA A 284 -4.53 -32.90 13.42
C ALA A 284 -4.04 -32.93 11.96
N GLN A 285 -3.90 -34.12 11.37
CA GLN A 285 -3.46 -34.28 9.98
C GLN A 285 -4.49 -33.73 8.98
N ARG A 286 -5.78 -33.81 9.27
CA ARG A 286 -6.83 -33.14 8.48
C ARG A 286 -6.67 -31.62 8.57
N LYS A 287 -6.45 -31.08 9.76
CA LYS A 287 -6.29 -29.63 9.95
C LYS A 287 -5.05 -29.08 9.28
N VAL A 288 -3.94 -29.82 9.32
CA VAL A 288 -2.71 -29.46 8.59
C VAL A 288 -2.98 -29.37 7.07
N ARG A 289 -3.69 -30.35 6.48
CA ARG A 289 -4.04 -30.33 5.05
C ARG A 289 -4.95 -29.16 4.68
N GLU A 290 -5.93 -28.82 5.52
CA GLU A 290 -6.79 -27.65 5.33
C GLU A 290 -5.96 -26.35 5.31
N LEU A 291 -5.09 -26.15 6.30
CA LEU A 291 -4.26 -24.96 6.40
C LEU A 291 -3.21 -24.88 5.28
N GLU A 292 -2.64 -26.01 4.85
CA GLU A 292 -1.74 -26.06 3.68
C GLU A 292 -2.43 -25.59 2.41
N HIS A 293 -3.67 -26.04 2.18
CA HIS A 293 -4.48 -25.61 1.04
C HIS A 293 -4.86 -24.11 1.13
N GLU A 294 -5.19 -23.60 2.33
CA GLU A 294 -5.44 -22.16 2.52
C GLU A 294 -4.20 -21.31 2.22
N VAL A 295 -3.02 -21.73 2.66
CA VAL A 295 -1.74 -21.06 2.36
C VAL A 295 -1.42 -21.13 0.86
N GLU A 296 -1.70 -22.25 0.20
CA GLU A 296 -1.52 -22.39 -1.24
C GLU A 296 -2.42 -21.43 -2.02
N LEU A 297 -3.71 -21.33 -1.66
CA LEU A 297 -4.62 -20.36 -2.26
C LEU A 297 -4.17 -18.90 -2.01
N ALA A 298 -3.66 -18.59 -0.82
CA ALA A 298 -3.11 -17.27 -0.51
C ALA A 298 -1.88 -16.96 -1.38
N ASN A 299 -0.99 -17.92 -1.59
CA ASN A 299 0.18 -17.75 -2.45
C ASN A 299 -0.21 -17.54 -3.93
N ILE A 300 -1.20 -18.28 -4.43
CA ILE A 300 -1.72 -18.08 -5.79
C ILE A 300 -2.28 -16.67 -5.96
N ARG A 301 -3.07 -16.18 -4.99
CA ARG A 301 -3.61 -14.81 -5.00
C ARG A 301 -2.51 -13.76 -4.94
N ALA A 302 -1.50 -13.95 -4.09
CA ALA A 302 -0.35 -13.05 -4.00
C ALA A 302 0.44 -13.00 -5.32
N SER A 303 0.67 -14.16 -5.96
CA SER A 303 1.35 -14.24 -7.26
C SER A 303 0.56 -13.56 -8.37
N ALA A 304 -0.77 -13.70 -8.39
CA ALA A 304 -1.64 -12.99 -9.33
C ALA A 304 -1.55 -11.47 -9.14
N ALA A 305 -1.64 -10.99 -7.89
CA ALA A 305 -1.49 -9.57 -7.58
C ALA A 305 -0.11 -9.00 -7.96
N GLU A 306 0.97 -9.77 -7.74
CA GLU A 306 2.33 -9.35 -8.14
C GLU A 306 2.48 -9.27 -9.67
N LYS A 307 1.78 -10.13 -10.41
CA LYS A 307 1.74 -10.05 -11.87
C LYS A 307 0.99 -8.80 -12.33
N GLU A 308 -0.20 -8.54 -11.79
CA GLU A 308 -0.98 -7.34 -12.10
C GLU A 308 -0.21 -6.05 -11.79
N TRP A 309 0.49 -6.01 -10.66
CA TRP A 309 1.34 -4.88 -10.29
C TRP A 309 2.50 -4.68 -11.28
N ARG A 310 3.16 -5.76 -11.73
CA ARG A 310 4.21 -5.69 -12.75
C ARG A 310 3.67 -5.14 -14.07
N ASP A 311 2.53 -5.65 -14.52
CA ASP A 311 1.90 -5.22 -15.77
C ASP A 311 1.52 -3.72 -15.70
N ALA A 312 0.97 -3.27 -14.57
CA ALA A 312 0.67 -1.85 -14.33
C ALA A 312 1.93 -0.98 -14.30
N SER A 313 3.02 -1.46 -13.67
CA SER A 313 4.31 -0.76 -13.61
C SER A 313 4.91 -0.56 -15.02
N TYR A 314 4.88 -1.60 -15.86
CA TYR A 314 5.31 -1.49 -17.26
C TYR A 314 4.46 -0.49 -18.06
N SER A 315 3.15 -0.47 -17.84
CA SER A 315 2.26 0.52 -18.47
C SER A 315 2.62 1.95 -18.06
N ILE A 316 2.88 2.18 -16.77
CA ILE A 316 3.30 3.50 -16.25
C ILE A 316 4.63 3.93 -16.89
N ASP A 317 5.60 3.03 -16.98
CA ASP A 317 6.89 3.34 -17.58
C ASP A 317 6.81 3.58 -19.09
N SER A 318 5.87 2.93 -19.80
CA SER A 318 5.56 3.25 -21.20
C SER A 318 5.00 4.67 -21.33
N LEU A 319 4.00 5.02 -20.52
CA LEU A 319 3.40 6.35 -20.51
C LEU A 319 4.42 7.44 -20.17
N LYS A 320 5.33 7.20 -19.23
CA LYS A 320 6.42 8.13 -18.92
C LYS A 320 7.33 8.37 -20.11
N LYS A 321 7.65 7.34 -20.90
CA LYS A 321 8.44 7.48 -22.13
C LYS A 321 7.69 8.27 -23.19
N GLU A 322 6.40 8.01 -23.38
CA GLU A 322 5.54 8.76 -24.30
C GLU A 322 5.48 10.25 -23.93
N ILE A 323 5.24 10.56 -22.65
CA ILE A 323 5.25 11.95 -22.14
C ILE A 323 6.62 12.62 -22.40
N ALA A 324 7.72 11.91 -22.16
CA ALA A 324 9.06 12.44 -22.43
C ALA A 324 9.30 12.71 -23.92
N ILE A 325 8.80 11.85 -24.82
CA ILE A 325 8.86 12.07 -26.27
C ILE A 325 8.05 13.30 -26.66
N LEU A 326 6.81 13.42 -26.18
CA LEU A 326 5.96 14.58 -26.43
C LEU A 326 6.60 15.88 -25.93
N HIS A 327 7.22 15.88 -24.75
CA HIS A 327 7.98 17.02 -24.24
C HIS A 327 9.15 17.41 -25.15
N MET A 328 9.90 16.42 -25.67
CA MET A 328 10.98 16.68 -26.63
C MET A 328 10.47 17.24 -27.96
N GLU A 329 9.34 16.74 -28.47
CA GLU A 329 8.71 17.22 -29.70
C GLU A 329 8.19 18.64 -29.55
N MET A 330 7.48 18.95 -28.45
CA MET A 330 7.05 20.31 -28.12
C MET A 330 8.26 21.26 -28.05
N GLY A 331 9.36 20.84 -27.40
CA GLY A 331 10.59 21.63 -27.36
C GLY A 331 11.22 21.90 -28.73
N LYS A 332 11.14 20.95 -29.69
CA LYS A 332 11.59 21.15 -31.07
C LYS A 332 10.68 22.09 -31.85
N THR A 333 9.36 21.93 -31.72
CA THR A 333 8.38 22.82 -32.39
C THR A 333 8.55 24.26 -31.92
N HIS A 334 8.76 24.47 -30.62
CA HIS A 334 9.03 25.80 -30.06
C HIS A 334 10.27 26.45 -30.68
N LYS A 335 11.41 25.72 -30.73
CA LYS A 335 12.65 26.22 -31.37
C LYS A 335 12.51 26.50 -32.86
N ASN A 336 11.69 25.71 -33.57
CA ASN A 336 11.43 25.95 -34.99
C ASN A 336 10.58 27.22 -35.20
N MET A 337 9.58 27.46 -34.35
CA MET A 337 8.80 28.69 -34.38
C MET A 337 9.66 29.92 -34.06
N GLU A 338 10.57 29.83 -33.09
CA GLU A 338 11.54 30.91 -32.80
C GLU A 338 12.43 31.23 -34.01
N ARG A 339 12.91 30.20 -34.73
CA ARG A 339 13.73 30.38 -35.93
C ARG A 339 12.96 30.99 -37.10
N GLN A 340 11.70 30.58 -37.30
CA GLN A 340 10.84 31.16 -38.35
C GLN A 340 10.51 32.61 -38.05
N GLY A 341 10.12 32.93 -36.80
CA GLY A 341 9.85 34.30 -36.38
C GLY A 341 11.07 35.22 -36.53
N ALA A 342 12.29 34.72 -36.34
CA ALA A 342 13.52 35.47 -36.58
C ALA A 342 13.86 35.68 -38.07
N HIS A 343 13.32 34.87 -38.98
CA HIS A 343 13.53 35.00 -40.42
C HIS A 343 12.49 35.92 -41.08
N ASP A 344 11.32 36.05 -40.48
CA ASP A 344 10.23 36.90 -40.98
C ASP A 344 10.31 38.36 -40.46
N ALA A 345 11.18 38.64 -39.49
CA ALA A 345 11.43 39.97 -38.91
C ALA A 345 12.63 40.69 -39.56
#